data_AF-A0A7V6ALC1-F1
#
_entry.id   AF-A0A7V6ALC1-F1
#
_cell.length_a   1.000
_cell.length_b   1.000
_cell.length_c   1.000
_cell.angle_alpha   90.00
_cell.angle_beta   90.00
_cell.angle_gamma   90.00
#
_symmetry.space_group_name_H-M   'P 1'
#
loop_
_entity.id
_entity.type
_entity.pdbx_description
1 polymer ?
#
loop_
_entity_poly.entity_id
_entity_poly.type
_entity_poly.pdbx_seq_one_letter_code
_entity_poly.pdbx_strand_id
1 'polypeptide(L)'
;MKKLFLFIGIVTLIGSCKKENNNNGVGGNLVYITNDITVPTTWYADSIYIINDHDFWVENTLTIQPGTIIKFTSNYHMVVDKSGTVMAQGTAEKPIVFTSIKDDSYGGDCNKDGAASQPSPGDWQNISVTSNGNIFSYCKFMYGGGSSYFSTLEITGGNATITHCTFTKNKGGKAGSIYYGALDAGNAGDQTLIQHNVFYNNNLPLSLSSVISLDNTNLFHDPANAAAGNTMNGIFIYDIDEIRKAVSWEETEVPFVINDVDLWIESPGSLTLAPNVIVKFTPESRLVIGTGATLSYNATNYFTSFKDDSHGGDTNGDGNTTHPSDGDWLGIWDDATSTYLSAAGILYDNN
;
A
#
# COMPACT_ATOMS: atom_id res chain seq x y z
N MET A 1 72.48 -1.95 8.67
CA MET A 1 71.98 -1.88 7.28
C MET A 1 70.59 -2.52 7.23
N LYS A 2 69.54 -1.71 7.37
CA LYS A 2 68.14 -2.12 7.17
C LYS A 2 67.63 -1.37 5.94
N LYS A 3 67.28 -2.09 4.87
CA LYS A 3 66.70 -1.51 3.65
C LYS A 3 65.20 -1.37 3.85
N LEU A 4 64.74 -0.12 3.89
CA LEU A 4 63.34 0.27 3.83
C LEU A 4 62.93 0.28 2.35
N PHE A 5 62.03 -0.61 1.94
CA PHE A 5 61.43 -0.58 0.61
C PHE A 5 60.20 0.32 0.65
N LEU A 6 60.29 1.46 -0.01
CA LEU A 6 59.17 2.37 -0.27
C LEU A 6 58.47 1.90 -1.55
N PHE A 7 57.27 1.33 -1.44
CA PHE A 7 56.41 1.06 -2.59
C PHE A 7 55.69 2.36 -2.97
N ILE A 8 56.12 2.98 -4.07
CA ILE A 8 55.37 4.06 -4.74
C ILE A 8 54.34 3.37 -5.63
N GLY A 9 53.09 3.31 -5.17
CA GLY A 9 51.95 2.93 -5.99
C GLY A 9 51.64 4.07 -6.96
N ILE A 10 52.01 3.90 -8.22
CA ILE A 10 51.57 4.75 -9.33
C ILE A 10 50.06 4.53 -9.51
N VAL A 11 49.26 5.53 -9.13
CA VAL A 11 47.87 5.62 -9.57
C VAL A 11 47.89 6.13 -11.00
N THR A 12 47.74 5.23 -11.96
CA THR A 12 47.45 5.60 -13.35
C THR A 12 46.05 6.18 -13.43
N LEU A 13 45.97 7.51 -13.39
CA LEU A 13 44.87 8.27 -13.97
C LEU A 13 44.90 8.06 -15.49
N ILE A 14 43.98 7.25 -15.99
CA ILE A 14 43.70 7.19 -17.42
C ILE A 14 42.58 8.19 -17.69
N GLY A 15 42.90 9.20 -18.49
CA GLY A 15 42.06 10.35 -18.74
C GLY A 15 40.81 10.04 -19.56
N SER A 16 39.79 10.87 -19.29
CA SER A 16 38.87 11.48 -20.23
C SER A 16 38.68 10.73 -21.57
N CYS A 17 37.67 9.87 -21.61
CA CYS A 17 36.97 9.60 -22.85
C CYS A 17 35.72 10.45 -22.88
N LYS A 18 35.54 11.12 -24.03
CA LYS A 18 34.47 12.05 -24.35
C LYS A 18 33.11 11.50 -23.92
N LYS A 19 32.32 12.39 -23.31
CA LYS A 19 30.89 12.23 -23.13
C LYS A 19 30.26 12.12 -24.53
N GLU A 20 30.12 10.91 -25.05
CA GLU A 20 29.14 10.67 -26.10
C GLU A 20 27.78 10.76 -25.41
N ASN A 21 27.09 11.87 -25.66
CA ASN A 21 25.67 11.99 -25.39
C ASN A 21 24.96 10.94 -26.24
N ASN A 22 24.78 9.73 -25.72
CA ASN A 22 23.71 8.86 -26.17
C ASN A 22 22.41 9.49 -25.66
N ASN A 23 21.87 10.41 -26.47
CA ASN A 23 20.60 11.09 -26.30
C ASN A 23 19.43 10.10 -26.37
N ASN A 24 19.35 9.18 -25.41
CA ASN A 24 18.21 8.28 -25.21
C ASN A 24 17.27 8.81 -24.11
N GLY A 25 17.39 10.09 -23.72
CA GLY A 25 16.50 10.72 -22.75
C GLY A 25 16.65 10.27 -21.29
N VAL A 26 17.60 9.39 -20.97
CA VAL A 26 17.81 8.89 -19.60
C VAL A 26 18.54 9.92 -18.73
N GLY A 27 17.97 10.23 -17.56
CA GLY A 27 18.43 11.32 -16.69
C GLY A 27 19.56 10.98 -15.69
N GLY A 28 19.99 9.72 -15.60
CA GLY A 28 20.97 9.26 -14.60
C GLY A 28 21.72 7.98 -15.01
N ASN A 29 22.64 7.53 -14.15
CA ASN A 29 23.37 6.27 -14.37
C ASN A 29 22.45 5.07 -14.10
N LEU A 30 22.32 4.15 -15.06
CA LEU A 30 21.54 2.93 -14.86
C LEU A 30 22.34 1.89 -14.06
N VAL A 31 21.76 1.39 -12.97
CA VAL A 31 22.32 0.31 -12.14
C VAL A 31 21.34 -0.86 -12.17
N TYR A 32 21.74 -1.96 -12.80
CA TYR A 32 20.94 -3.18 -12.85
C TYR A 32 21.18 -4.01 -11.60
N ILE A 33 20.11 -4.26 -10.84
CA ILE A 33 20.11 -5.11 -9.66
C ILE A 33 19.88 -6.54 -10.13
N THR A 34 20.88 -7.40 -9.93
CA THR A 34 20.87 -8.82 -10.31
C THR A 34 21.31 -9.75 -9.18
N ASN A 35 21.43 -9.20 -7.97
CA ASN A 35 21.84 -9.93 -6.77
C ASN A 35 21.14 -9.30 -5.57
N ASP A 36 20.96 -10.11 -4.53
CA ASP A 36 20.32 -9.73 -3.27
C ASP A 36 21.15 -8.74 -2.44
N ILE A 37 20.47 -7.99 -1.58
CA ILE A 37 21.09 -7.13 -0.57
C ILE A 37 21.40 -7.97 0.68
N THR A 38 22.61 -8.51 0.74
CA THR A 38 23.08 -9.35 1.87
C THR A 38 23.92 -8.58 2.89
N VAL A 39 24.33 -7.35 2.56
CA VAL A 39 25.08 -6.43 3.43
C VAL A 39 24.43 -5.04 3.39
N PRO A 40 24.63 -4.20 4.43
CA PRO A 40 24.11 -2.84 4.42
C PRO A 40 24.49 -2.10 3.13
N THR A 41 23.49 -1.64 2.39
CA THR A 41 23.65 -1.04 1.07
C THR A 41 22.92 0.30 0.99
N THR A 42 23.51 1.27 0.31
CA THR A 42 22.89 2.58 0.06
C THR A 42 22.70 2.79 -1.44
N TRP A 43 21.49 3.20 -1.82
CA TRP A 43 21.15 3.65 -3.15
C TRP A 43 21.10 5.18 -3.20
N TYR A 44 21.73 5.76 -4.23
CA TYR A 44 21.99 7.19 -4.38
C TYR A 44 21.16 7.80 -5.52
N ALA A 45 20.75 9.05 -5.35
CA ALA A 45 19.85 9.73 -6.27
C ALA A 45 20.48 10.15 -7.63
N ASP A 46 21.78 9.94 -7.82
CA ASP A 46 22.46 10.15 -9.12
C ASP A 46 22.30 8.96 -10.08
N SER A 47 21.64 7.90 -9.60
CA SER A 47 21.46 6.64 -10.29
C SER A 47 19.98 6.26 -10.38
N ILE A 48 19.64 5.50 -11.41
CA ILE A 48 18.34 4.84 -11.57
C ILE A 48 18.58 3.35 -11.40
N TYR A 49 17.90 2.75 -10.42
CA TYR A 49 18.05 1.34 -10.10
C TYR A 49 17.00 0.53 -10.85
N ILE A 50 17.44 -0.46 -11.63
CA ILE A 50 16.58 -1.35 -12.39
C ILE A 50 16.57 -2.71 -11.71
N ILE A 51 15.45 -3.11 -11.12
CA ILE A 51 15.26 -4.46 -10.60
C ILE A 51 15.21 -5.41 -11.79
N ASN A 52 16.30 -6.17 -11.96
CA ASN A 52 16.54 -7.08 -13.07
C ASN A 52 16.92 -8.49 -12.56
N ASP A 53 16.49 -8.79 -11.33
CA ASP A 53 16.36 -10.12 -10.79
C ASP A 53 14.88 -10.40 -10.56
N HIS A 54 14.40 -11.56 -11.00
CA HIS A 54 12.99 -11.91 -10.84
C HIS A 54 12.63 -12.08 -9.36
N ASP A 55 13.55 -12.66 -8.59
CA ASP A 55 13.43 -12.91 -7.15
C ASP A 55 14.46 -12.04 -6.43
N PHE A 56 14.28 -10.71 -6.38
CA PHE A 56 15.21 -9.83 -5.68
C PHE A 56 14.93 -9.78 -4.18
N TRP A 57 15.87 -10.22 -3.35
CA TRP A 57 15.76 -10.23 -1.90
C TRP A 57 16.55 -9.10 -1.25
N VAL A 58 15.93 -8.45 -0.28
CA VAL A 58 16.56 -7.56 0.68
C VAL A 58 16.66 -8.30 2.00
N GLU A 59 17.84 -8.85 2.27
CA GLU A 59 18.15 -9.65 3.47
C GLU A 59 18.93 -8.85 4.54
N ASN A 60 19.26 -7.59 4.23
CA ASN A 60 19.93 -6.64 5.11
C ASN A 60 19.37 -5.22 4.92
N THR A 61 19.93 -4.21 5.60
CA THR A 61 19.46 -2.84 5.47
C THR A 61 19.75 -2.26 4.08
N LEU A 62 18.69 -1.87 3.38
CA LEU A 62 18.71 -1.07 2.16
C LEU A 62 18.28 0.37 2.49
N THR A 63 19.22 1.32 2.40
CA THR A 63 18.94 2.75 2.55
C THR A 63 18.81 3.41 1.19
N ILE A 64 17.71 4.11 0.93
CA ILE A 64 17.42 4.75 -0.36
C ILE A 64 17.37 6.26 -0.16
N GLN A 65 18.23 7.01 -0.85
CA GLN A 65 18.29 8.46 -0.70
C GLN A 65 17.10 9.18 -1.36
N PRO A 66 16.70 10.36 -0.85
CA PRO A 66 15.68 11.20 -1.49
C PRO A 66 15.96 11.47 -2.97
N GLY A 67 14.92 11.33 -3.80
CA GLY A 67 15.00 11.55 -5.26
C GLY A 67 15.48 10.35 -6.07
N THR A 68 15.77 9.21 -5.43
CA THR A 68 16.14 7.97 -6.12
C THR A 68 14.96 7.43 -6.94
N ILE A 69 15.24 6.94 -8.14
CA ILE A 69 14.27 6.28 -9.02
C ILE A 69 14.61 4.80 -9.08
N ILE A 70 13.62 3.97 -8.81
CA ILE A 70 13.67 2.52 -8.83
C ILE A 70 12.64 2.05 -9.85
N LYS A 71 13.09 1.31 -10.85
CA LYS A 71 12.23 0.73 -11.88
C LYS A 71 12.26 -0.78 -11.84
N PHE A 72 11.11 -1.40 -12.02
CA PHE A 72 10.98 -2.85 -12.05
C PHE A 72 10.81 -3.34 -13.49
N THR A 73 11.57 -4.38 -13.83
CA THR A 73 11.32 -5.14 -15.06
C THR A 73 9.94 -5.82 -14.98
N SER A 74 9.30 -6.04 -16.12
CA SER A 74 7.95 -6.59 -16.12
C SER A 74 7.86 -7.93 -15.37
N ASN A 75 6.84 -8.05 -14.52
CA ASN A 75 6.59 -9.19 -13.62
C ASN A 75 7.64 -9.44 -12.53
N TYR A 76 8.61 -8.55 -12.30
CA TYR A 76 9.61 -8.74 -11.24
C TYR A 76 9.09 -8.15 -9.92
N HIS A 77 9.59 -8.66 -8.81
CA HIS A 77 9.22 -8.22 -7.46
C HIS A 77 10.45 -7.96 -6.59
N MET A 78 10.20 -7.44 -5.40
CA MET A 78 11.18 -7.28 -4.34
C MET A 78 10.62 -7.90 -3.06
N VAL A 79 11.41 -8.73 -2.38
CA VAL A 79 11.07 -9.29 -1.07
C VAL A 79 11.98 -8.67 -0.02
N VAL A 80 11.40 -8.08 1.02
CA VAL A 80 12.11 -7.72 2.25
C VAL A 80 11.94 -8.87 3.22
N ASP A 81 13.00 -9.67 3.35
CA ASP A 81 13.01 -10.83 4.24
C ASP A 81 13.04 -10.41 5.71
N LYS A 82 12.84 -11.36 6.62
CA LYS A 82 12.79 -11.17 8.08
C LYS A 82 14.02 -10.45 8.66
N SER A 83 15.19 -10.59 8.05
CA SER A 83 16.41 -9.86 8.45
C SER A 83 16.64 -8.55 7.68
N GLY A 84 15.88 -8.32 6.61
CA GLY A 84 15.94 -7.13 5.77
C GLY A 84 15.22 -5.94 6.38
N THR A 85 15.66 -4.74 6.00
CA THR A 85 14.96 -3.48 6.30
C THR A 85 15.12 -2.51 5.14
N VAL A 86 14.07 -1.77 4.81
CA VAL A 86 14.09 -0.70 3.81
C VAL A 86 13.91 0.64 4.49
N MET A 87 14.87 1.54 4.28
CA MET A 87 14.85 2.92 4.75
C MET A 87 14.72 3.85 3.53
N ALA A 88 13.49 4.03 3.05
CA ALA A 88 13.14 4.88 1.91
C ALA A 88 12.50 6.18 2.43
N GLN A 89 13.34 7.16 2.75
CA GLN A 89 12.90 8.43 3.33
C GLN A 89 13.16 9.57 2.33
N GLY A 90 12.24 9.80 1.42
CA GLY A 90 12.26 10.93 0.49
C GLY A 90 11.92 12.25 1.16
N THR A 91 11.77 13.30 0.34
CA THR A 91 11.18 14.58 0.76
C THR A 91 10.10 15.03 -0.21
N ALA A 92 9.30 16.03 0.14
CA ALA A 92 8.29 16.60 -0.76
C ALA A 92 8.89 17.06 -2.11
N GLU A 93 10.09 17.65 -2.08
CA GLU A 93 10.80 18.12 -3.27
C GLU A 93 11.53 17.00 -4.01
N LYS A 94 11.89 15.92 -3.32
CA LYS A 94 12.67 14.80 -3.84
C LYS A 94 12.05 13.47 -3.39
N PRO A 95 10.85 13.13 -3.89
CA PRO A 95 10.23 11.87 -3.57
C PRO A 95 11.06 10.71 -4.15
N ILE A 96 11.03 9.57 -3.47
CA ILE A 96 11.57 8.32 -4.01
C ILE A 96 10.52 7.68 -4.90
N VAL A 97 10.90 7.18 -6.07
CA VAL A 97 9.94 6.68 -7.07
C VAL A 97 10.14 5.19 -7.31
N PHE A 98 9.10 4.39 -7.14
CA PHE A 98 9.01 2.98 -7.51
C PHE A 98 8.03 2.85 -8.68
N THR A 99 8.51 2.42 -9.85
CA THR A 99 7.70 2.43 -11.08
C THR A 99 8.07 1.31 -12.06
N SER A 100 7.35 1.19 -13.17
CA SER A 100 7.63 0.27 -14.27
C SER A 100 8.87 0.69 -15.06
N ILE A 101 9.62 -0.28 -15.60
CA ILE A 101 10.72 0.01 -16.55
C ILE A 101 10.24 0.79 -17.79
N LYS A 102 8.97 0.65 -18.16
CA LYS A 102 8.31 1.33 -19.29
C LYS A 102 7.89 2.77 -18.99
N ASP A 103 8.05 3.24 -17.76
CA ASP A 103 7.61 4.58 -17.35
C ASP A 103 8.63 5.66 -17.69
N ASP A 104 8.50 6.27 -18.87
CA ASP A 104 9.40 7.33 -19.33
C ASP A 104 9.29 8.63 -18.53
N SER A 105 8.21 8.83 -17.76
CA SER A 105 7.96 10.08 -17.03
C SER A 105 8.94 10.31 -15.88
N TYR A 106 9.58 9.24 -15.38
CA TYR A 106 10.61 9.29 -14.37
C TYR A 106 11.92 8.69 -14.89
N GLY A 107 12.95 9.51 -15.00
CA GLY A 107 14.29 9.05 -15.36
C GLY A 107 14.48 8.73 -16.86
N GLY A 108 13.44 8.84 -17.69
CA GLY A 108 13.49 8.62 -19.14
C GLY A 108 13.36 7.15 -19.58
N ASP A 109 13.53 6.95 -20.88
CA ASP A 109 13.41 5.66 -21.60
C ASP A 109 14.55 4.69 -21.23
N CYS A 110 14.34 3.96 -20.14
CA CYS A 110 15.34 3.06 -19.55
C CYS A 110 15.39 1.68 -20.25
N ASN A 111 14.30 1.28 -20.91
CA ASN A 111 14.16 0.08 -21.75
C ASN A 111 14.58 0.31 -23.21
N LYS A 112 14.81 1.55 -23.63
CA LYS A 112 15.31 1.96 -24.96
C LYS A 112 14.37 1.59 -26.10
N ASP A 113 13.07 1.67 -25.87
CA ASP A 113 12.05 1.41 -26.89
C ASP A 113 11.30 2.67 -27.37
N GLY A 114 11.74 3.85 -26.95
CA GLY A 114 11.08 5.12 -27.24
C GLY A 114 9.66 5.09 -26.67
N ALA A 115 8.67 5.47 -27.48
CA ALA A 115 7.27 5.43 -27.07
C ALA A 115 6.57 4.09 -27.41
N ALA A 116 7.32 3.04 -27.75
CA ALA A 116 6.74 1.78 -28.23
C ALA A 116 5.96 1.03 -27.14
N SER A 117 6.41 1.17 -25.89
CA SER A 117 5.68 0.70 -24.71
C SER A 117 5.16 1.86 -23.88
N GLN A 118 4.13 1.60 -23.07
CA GLN A 118 3.61 2.56 -22.08
C GLN A 118 3.39 1.81 -20.77
N PRO A 119 3.59 2.45 -19.62
CA PRO A 119 3.42 1.80 -18.35
C PRO A 119 1.93 1.53 -18.08
N SER A 120 1.63 0.38 -17.48
CA SER A 120 0.27 -0.04 -17.17
C SER A 120 0.15 -0.64 -15.76
N PRO A 121 -1.00 -0.49 -15.07
CA PRO A 121 -1.21 -1.12 -13.77
C PRO A 121 -0.91 -2.62 -13.80
N GLY A 122 -0.02 -3.08 -12.90
CA GLY A 122 0.41 -4.47 -12.83
C GLY A 122 1.53 -4.85 -13.80
N ASP A 123 2.26 -3.87 -14.34
CA ASP A 123 3.46 -4.12 -15.16
C ASP A 123 4.51 -4.91 -14.40
N TRP A 124 4.73 -4.58 -13.12
CA TRP A 124 5.60 -5.30 -12.20
C TRP A 124 4.76 -5.85 -11.04
N GLN A 125 5.31 -6.80 -10.30
CA GLN A 125 4.60 -7.49 -9.23
C GLN A 125 4.49 -6.59 -7.99
N ASN A 126 5.22 -6.87 -6.92
CA ASN A 126 5.06 -6.17 -5.65
C ASN A 126 6.39 -5.95 -4.93
N ILE A 127 6.34 -5.12 -3.89
CA ILE A 127 7.32 -5.11 -2.81
C ILE A 127 6.63 -5.79 -1.63
N SER A 128 7.08 -6.97 -1.24
CA SER A 128 6.53 -7.71 -0.09
C SER A 128 7.43 -7.55 1.12
N VAL A 129 6.88 -7.09 2.23
CA VAL A 129 7.59 -6.80 3.47
C VAL A 129 7.14 -7.75 4.57
N THR A 130 8.07 -8.53 5.09
CA THR A 130 7.81 -9.52 6.16
C THR A 130 8.44 -9.15 7.50
N SER A 131 9.23 -8.07 7.54
CA SER A 131 10.06 -7.66 8.68
C SER A 131 9.58 -6.37 9.34
N ASN A 132 10.15 -6.07 10.51
CA ASN A 132 9.87 -4.85 11.26
C ASN A 132 10.84 -3.72 10.89
N GLY A 133 10.41 -2.47 11.10
CA GLY A 133 11.29 -1.30 11.04
C GLY A 133 11.48 -0.74 9.63
N ASN A 134 10.61 -1.12 8.69
CA ASN A 134 10.61 -0.58 7.34
C ASN A 134 9.98 0.80 7.31
N ILE A 135 10.61 1.75 6.61
CA ILE A 135 10.13 3.12 6.48
C ILE A 135 10.01 3.48 5.00
N PHE A 136 8.80 3.87 4.63
CA PHE A 136 8.48 4.51 3.36
C PHE A 136 7.90 5.90 3.67
N SER A 137 8.67 6.94 3.37
CA SER A 137 8.25 8.32 3.55
C SER A 137 8.49 9.11 2.28
N TYR A 138 7.50 9.89 1.82
CA TYR A 138 7.59 10.64 0.55
C TYR A 138 7.98 9.74 -0.64
N CYS A 139 7.38 8.55 -0.71
CA CYS A 139 7.57 7.62 -1.81
C CYS A 139 6.39 7.70 -2.80
N LYS A 140 6.64 7.39 -4.07
CA LYS A 140 5.61 7.22 -5.10
C LYS A 140 5.64 5.79 -5.61
N PHE A 141 4.51 5.10 -5.51
CA PHE A 141 4.33 3.74 -6.02
C PHE A 141 3.38 3.76 -7.20
N MET A 142 3.85 3.29 -8.35
CA MET A 142 3.10 3.32 -9.59
C MET A 142 3.24 2.03 -10.38
N TYR A 143 2.15 1.63 -11.06
CA TYR A 143 2.11 0.54 -12.03
C TYR A 143 2.45 -0.86 -11.47
N GLY A 144 2.43 -1.05 -10.15
CA GLY A 144 2.61 -2.35 -9.51
C GLY A 144 1.32 -3.16 -9.42
N GLY A 145 1.40 -4.33 -8.80
CA GLY A 145 0.28 -5.26 -8.59
C GLY A 145 0.12 -6.34 -9.65
N GLY A 146 1.19 -6.68 -10.36
CA GLY A 146 1.20 -7.71 -11.41
C GLY A 146 1.15 -9.14 -10.90
N SER A 147 1.28 -9.37 -9.59
CA SER A 147 1.22 -10.69 -8.96
C SER A 147 -0.21 -11.24 -8.90
N SER A 148 -0.36 -12.47 -8.39
CA SER A 148 -1.67 -13.08 -8.15
C SER A 148 -2.51 -12.37 -7.09
N TYR A 149 -1.88 -11.55 -6.23
CA TYR A 149 -2.52 -10.87 -5.11
C TYR A 149 -2.63 -9.36 -5.32
N PHE A 150 -2.31 -8.84 -6.52
CA PHE A 150 -2.58 -7.47 -6.98
C PHE A 150 -2.04 -6.29 -6.17
N SER A 151 -1.38 -6.52 -5.03
CA SER A 151 -0.76 -5.52 -4.17
C SER A 151 0.51 -4.93 -4.79
N THR A 152 0.77 -3.63 -4.58
CA THR A 152 2.01 -2.97 -5.05
C THR A 152 3.05 -2.88 -3.94
N LEU A 153 2.62 -2.43 -2.76
CA LEU A 153 3.36 -2.58 -1.51
C LEU A 153 2.50 -3.44 -0.60
N GLU A 154 3.08 -4.51 -0.09
CA GLU A 154 2.41 -5.52 0.71
C GLU A 154 3.16 -5.67 2.03
N ILE A 155 2.47 -5.49 3.15
CA ILE A 155 3.00 -5.73 4.49
C ILE A 155 2.37 -7.03 4.99
N THR A 156 3.09 -8.15 4.83
CA THR A 156 2.60 -9.50 5.15
C THR A 156 3.09 -10.01 6.51
N GLY A 157 3.73 -9.13 7.27
CA GLY A 157 4.18 -9.35 8.63
C GLY A 157 5.03 -8.19 9.12
N GLY A 158 5.24 -8.12 10.43
CA GLY A 158 5.99 -7.02 11.06
C GLY A 158 5.27 -5.68 10.97
N ASN A 159 5.99 -4.60 11.31
CA ASN A 159 5.46 -3.25 11.37
C ASN A 159 6.25 -2.33 10.43
N ALA A 160 5.53 -1.46 9.72
CA ALA A 160 6.11 -0.48 8.81
C ALA A 160 5.53 0.92 9.02
N THR A 161 6.30 1.93 8.67
CA THR A 161 5.86 3.33 8.64
C THR A 161 5.70 3.76 7.19
N ILE A 162 4.47 4.00 6.75
CA ILE A 162 4.12 4.47 5.40
C ILE A 162 3.48 5.85 5.54
N THR A 163 4.24 6.90 5.23
CA THR A 163 3.78 8.27 5.43
C THR A 163 4.06 9.18 4.24
N HIS A 164 3.18 10.13 3.95
CA HIS A 164 3.39 11.10 2.87
C HIS A 164 3.65 10.45 1.50
N CYS A 165 3.24 9.19 1.32
CA CYS A 165 3.44 8.46 0.08
C CYS A 165 2.27 8.67 -0.87
N THR A 166 2.51 8.46 -2.16
CA THR A 166 1.48 8.48 -3.19
C THR A 166 1.39 7.11 -3.84
N PHE A 167 0.20 6.52 -3.84
CA PHE A 167 -0.13 5.33 -4.59
C PHE A 167 -1.05 5.73 -5.74
N THR A 168 -0.59 5.55 -6.97
CA THR A 168 -1.41 5.86 -8.14
C THR A 168 -1.15 4.93 -9.31
N LYS A 169 -2.18 4.65 -10.11
CA LYS A 169 -2.11 3.78 -11.30
C LYS A 169 -1.62 2.37 -10.99
N ASN A 170 -1.92 1.89 -9.79
CA ASN A 170 -1.60 0.53 -9.37
C ASN A 170 -2.77 -0.41 -9.61
N LYS A 171 -2.47 -1.70 -9.77
CA LYS A 171 -3.48 -2.70 -10.08
C LYS A 171 -4.46 -2.85 -8.94
N GLY A 172 -4.11 -3.39 -7.78
CA GLY A 172 -5.06 -3.66 -6.70
C GLY A 172 -6.30 -4.46 -7.15
N GLY A 173 -7.23 -4.68 -6.23
CA GLY A 173 -8.53 -5.26 -6.49
C GLY A 173 -8.71 -6.67 -5.95
N LYS A 174 -9.61 -7.44 -6.55
CA LYS A 174 -10.12 -8.68 -5.95
C LYS A 174 -9.52 -9.93 -6.58
N ALA A 175 -8.90 -10.81 -5.79
CA ALA A 175 -8.49 -12.16 -6.20
C ALA A 175 -9.23 -13.21 -5.37
N GLY A 176 -10.03 -14.05 -6.04
CA GLY A 176 -10.93 -14.97 -5.33
C GLY A 176 -11.95 -14.19 -4.49
N SER A 177 -11.99 -14.47 -3.19
CA SER A 177 -12.87 -13.76 -2.24
C SER A 177 -12.23 -12.57 -1.56
N ILE A 178 -10.91 -12.36 -1.69
CA ILE A 178 -10.13 -11.37 -0.95
C ILE A 178 -9.88 -10.13 -1.81
N TYR A 179 -9.91 -8.96 -1.17
CA TYR A 179 -9.62 -7.66 -1.79
C TYR A 179 -8.25 -7.14 -1.33
N TYR A 180 -7.38 -6.87 -2.30
CA TYR A 180 -6.01 -6.44 -2.07
C TYR A 180 -5.80 -5.00 -2.54
N GLY A 181 -5.41 -4.12 -1.63
CA GLY A 181 -5.10 -2.73 -1.93
C GLY A 181 -3.80 -2.57 -2.72
N ALA A 182 -3.66 -1.42 -3.39
CA ALA A 182 -2.37 -0.98 -3.90
C ALA A 182 -1.33 -0.92 -2.77
N LEU A 183 -1.74 -0.41 -1.61
CA LEU A 183 -1.14 -0.73 -0.32
C LEU A 183 -1.97 -1.82 0.35
N ASP A 184 -1.38 -3.00 0.54
CA ASP A 184 -2.00 -4.06 1.30
C ASP A 184 -1.33 -4.20 2.66
N ALA A 185 -2.07 -3.84 3.71
CA ALA A 185 -1.70 -3.98 5.11
C ALA A 185 -2.68 -4.88 5.87
N GLY A 186 -3.39 -5.79 5.17
CA GLY A 186 -4.33 -6.75 5.78
C GLY A 186 -3.69 -7.68 6.81
N ASN A 187 -2.40 -7.99 6.62
CA ASN A 187 -1.62 -8.86 7.52
C ASN A 187 -0.50 -8.09 8.26
N ALA A 188 -0.61 -6.76 8.29
CA ALA A 188 0.39 -5.91 8.91
C ALA A 188 0.25 -5.92 10.44
N GLY A 189 1.37 -5.78 11.15
CA GLY A 189 1.38 -5.67 12.60
C GLY A 189 0.68 -4.39 13.08
N ASP A 190 0.15 -4.47 14.30
CA ASP A 190 -0.74 -3.47 14.90
C ASP A 190 -0.09 -2.12 15.24
N GLN A 191 1.23 -1.97 15.04
CA GLN A 191 1.99 -0.71 15.13
C GLN A 191 2.33 -0.12 13.76
N THR A 192 1.81 -0.69 12.67
CA THR A 192 1.98 -0.14 11.32
C THR A 192 1.31 1.23 11.24
N LEU A 193 2.05 2.21 10.73
CA LEU A 193 1.59 3.60 10.63
C LEU A 193 1.29 3.94 9.18
N ILE A 194 0.04 4.29 8.88
CA ILE A 194 -0.41 4.69 7.53
C ILE A 194 -1.07 6.07 7.65
N GLN A 195 -0.30 7.13 7.39
CA GLN A 195 -0.75 8.51 7.59
C GLN A 195 -0.30 9.44 6.47
N HIS A 196 -1.07 10.48 6.20
CA HIS A 196 -0.75 11.50 5.20
C HIS A 196 -0.47 10.96 3.79
N ASN A 197 -0.94 9.76 3.46
CA ASN A 197 -0.76 9.17 2.13
C ASN A 197 -1.87 9.63 1.19
N VAL A 198 -1.63 9.50 -0.11
CA VAL A 198 -2.58 9.86 -1.16
C VAL A 198 -2.79 8.67 -2.10
N PHE A 199 -4.04 8.26 -2.27
CA PHE A 199 -4.44 7.13 -3.10
C PHE A 199 -5.42 7.58 -4.19
N TYR A 200 -5.03 7.52 -5.46
CA TYR A 200 -5.92 7.89 -6.57
C TYR A 200 -5.56 7.16 -7.86
N ASN A 201 -6.52 6.96 -8.75
CA ASN A 201 -6.36 6.17 -9.99
C ASN A 201 -5.82 4.75 -9.76
N ASN A 202 -6.02 4.16 -8.58
CA ASN A 202 -5.83 2.73 -8.37
C ASN A 202 -7.15 2.01 -8.64
N ASN A 203 -7.12 0.69 -8.87
CA ASN A 203 -8.37 -0.07 -8.79
C ASN A 203 -8.86 -0.09 -7.35
N LEU A 204 -8.07 -0.65 -6.42
CA LEU A 204 -8.34 -0.65 -4.98
C LEU A 204 -7.19 0.03 -4.23
N PRO A 205 -7.44 1.02 -3.37
CA PRO A 205 -6.38 1.82 -2.77
C PRO A 205 -5.69 1.14 -1.58
N LEU A 206 -6.47 0.67 -0.60
CA LEU A 206 -5.97 0.22 0.69
C LEU A 206 -6.74 -1.02 1.17
N SER A 207 -5.99 -2.03 1.60
CA SER A 207 -6.48 -3.06 2.50
C SER A 207 -5.78 -2.95 3.86
N LEU A 208 -6.49 -3.19 4.95
CA LEU A 208 -6.04 -2.88 6.31
C LEU A 208 -6.41 -4.00 7.29
N SER A 209 -5.47 -4.38 8.14
CA SER A 209 -5.74 -5.25 9.29
C SER A 209 -6.67 -4.56 10.29
N SER A 210 -7.63 -5.29 10.84
CA SER A 210 -8.64 -4.73 11.75
C SER A 210 -8.04 -4.16 13.05
N VAL A 211 -6.83 -4.60 13.44
CA VAL A 211 -6.14 -4.18 14.66
C VAL A 211 -5.33 -2.87 14.54
N ILE A 212 -5.32 -2.26 13.36
CA ILE A 212 -4.65 -0.99 13.09
C ILE A 212 -5.65 0.16 13.23
N SER A 213 -5.32 1.13 14.09
CA SER A 213 -6.05 2.41 14.12
C SER A 213 -5.65 3.26 12.92
N LEU A 214 -6.64 3.86 12.25
CA LEU A 214 -6.44 4.73 11.10
C LEU A 214 -7.05 6.10 11.37
N ASP A 215 -6.23 7.15 11.31
CA ASP A 215 -6.70 8.53 11.42
C ASP A 215 -7.23 9.07 10.07
N ASN A 216 -7.80 10.27 10.10
CA ASN A 216 -8.37 10.95 8.94
C ASN A 216 -7.34 11.80 8.17
N THR A 217 -6.07 11.37 8.11
CA THR A 217 -4.99 12.13 7.44
C THR A 217 -4.68 11.66 6.02
N ASN A 218 -5.15 10.48 5.63
CA ASN A 218 -4.96 9.96 4.28
C ASN A 218 -5.98 10.62 3.33
N LEU A 219 -5.66 10.65 2.04
CA LEU A 219 -6.55 11.12 0.98
C LEU A 219 -6.79 10.00 -0.02
N PHE A 220 -8.04 9.84 -0.45
CA PHE A 220 -8.47 8.79 -1.39
C PHE A 220 -8.96 9.37 -2.74
N HIS A 221 -8.53 10.59 -3.02
CA HIS A 221 -8.66 11.29 -4.30
C HIS A 221 -7.34 11.96 -4.70
N ASP A 222 -7.25 12.37 -5.97
CA ASP A 222 -6.18 13.23 -6.45
C ASP A 222 -6.31 14.63 -5.81
N PRO A 223 -5.32 15.12 -5.05
CA PRO A 223 -5.37 16.44 -4.43
C PRO A 223 -5.55 17.59 -5.44
N ALA A 224 -5.23 17.37 -6.71
CA ALA A 224 -5.46 18.34 -7.79
C ALA A 224 -6.86 18.23 -8.42
N ASN A 225 -7.57 17.12 -8.21
CA ASN A 225 -8.90 16.85 -8.74
C ASN A 225 -9.69 15.89 -7.82
N ALA A 226 -10.49 16.43 -6.91
CA ALA A 226 -11.28 15.63 -5.97
C ALA A 226 -12.30 14.67 -6.62
N ALA A 227 -12.59 14.81 -7.91
CA ALA A 227 -13.43 13.86 -8.65
C ALA A 227 -12.65 12.63 -9.16
N ALA A 228 -11.32 12.65 -9.14
CA ALA A 228 -10.46 11.55 -9.55
C ALA A 228 -10.07 10.70 -8.33
N GLY A 229 -10.91 9.71 -8.01
CA GLY A 229 -10.68 8.75 -6.93
C GLY A 229 -10.06 7.42 -7.40
N ASN A 230 -10.36 6.36 -6.67
CA ASN A 230 -10.05 4.97 -7.04
C ASN A 230 -11.31 4.29 -7.62
N THR A 231 -11.15 3.12 -8.26
CA THR A 231 -12.30 2.42 -8.86
C THR A 231 -13.19 1.79 -7.78
N MET A 232 -12.61 0.99 -6.88
CA MET A 232 -13.20 0.52 -5.63
C MET A 232 -12.74 1.46 -4.51
N ASN A 233 -13.43 2.58 -4.32
CA ASN A 233 -12.95 3.66 -3.44
C ASN A 233 -13.33 3.41 -1.98
N GLY A 234 -12.60 2.52 -1.32
CA GLY A 234 -12.80 2.15 0.08
C GLY A 234 -11.55 1.53 0.71
N ILE A 235 -11.60 1.37 2.03
CA ILE A 235 -10.56 0.72 2.84
C ILE A 235 -11.05 -0.68 3.17
N PHE A 236 -10.48 -1.71 2.56
CA PHE A 236 -10.97 -3.07 2.72
C PHE A 236 -10.33 -3.77 3.92
N ILE A 237 -11.16 -4.38 4.75
CA ILE A 237 -10.75 -5.16 5.91
C ILE A 237 -11.17 -6.58 5.64
N TYR A 238 -10.20 -7.45 5.37
CA TYR A 238 -10.41 -8.89 5.41
C TYR A 238 -9.57 -9.38 6.58
N ASP A 239 -10.23 -9.96 7.57
CA ASP A 239 -9.57 -10.17 8.85
C ASP A 239 -8.89 -11.54 8.94
N ILE A 240 -7.76 -11.52 9.63
CA ILE A 240 -7.09 -12.70 10.16
C ILE A 240 -6.91 -12.59 11.69
N ASP A 241 -7.12 -11.41 12.28
CA ASP A 241 -6.82 -11.06 13.66
C ASP A 241 -7.96 -10.28 14.32
N GLU A 242 -8.60 -10.84 15.33
CA GLU A 242 -9.72 -10.19 16.03
C GLU A 242 -9.28 -8.92 16.79
N ILE A 243 -10.16 -7.93 16.90
CA ILE A 243 -9.90 -6.68 17.64
C ILE A 243 -9.90 -6.95 19.15
N ARG A 244 -8.72 -7.20 19.72
CA ARG A 244 -8.49 -7.47 21.15
C ARG A 244 -7.84 -6.32 21.93
N LYS A 245 -7.76 -5.14 21.31
CA LYS A 245 -7.19 -3.89 21.86
C LYS A 245 -8.10 -2.70 21.49
N ALA A 246 -7.79 -1.52 22.02
CA ALA A 246 -8.43 -0.30 21.56
C ALA A 246 -7.96 0.04 20.14
N VAL A 247 -8.93 0.18 19.23
CA VAL A 247 -8.75 0.58 17.83
C VAL A 247 -9.67 1.77 17.54
N SER A 248 -9.20 2.73 16.75
CA SER A 248 -10.02 3.83 16.24
C SER A 248 -9.95 3.89 14.72
N TRP A 249 -11.12 4.07 14.10
CA TRP A 249 -11.26 4.37 12.68
C TRP A 249 -11.84 5.76 12.55
N GLU A 250 -11.09 6.65 11.91
CA GLU A 250 -11.44 8.07 11.83
C GLU A 250 -11.57 8.58 10.40
N GLU A 251 -11.24 7.77 9.39
CA GLU A 251 -11.34 8.15 7.98
C GLU A 251 -12.80 8.34 7.53
N THR A 252 -13.07 9.46 6.85
CA THR A 252 -14.42 9.90 6.47
C THR A 252 -14.57 10.20 4.99
N GLU A 253 -13.47 10.26 4.24
CA GLU A 253 -13.51 10.47 2.81
C GLU A 253 -14.07 9.24 2.07
N VAL A 254 -13.72 8.05 2.54
CA VAL A 254 -14.15 6.77 1.98
C VAL A 254 -14.59 5.79 3.07
N PRO A 255 -15.49 4.83 2.75
CA PRO A 255 -15.92 3.82 3.72
C PRO A 255 -14.82 2.81 4.07
N PHE A 256 -14.89 2.30 5.30
CA PHE A 256 -14.29 1.02 5.66
C PHE A 256 -15.19 -0.10 5.16
N VAL A 257 -14.66 -1.11 4.48
CA VAL A 257 -15.42 -2.22 3.89
C VAL A 257 -15.01 -3.52 4.56
N ILE A 258 -15.90 -4.09 5.38
CA ILE A 258 -15.71 -5.38 6.01
C ILE A 258 -15.97 -6.47 4.97
N ASN A 259 -14.90 -7.18 4.63
CA ASN A 259 -14.88 -8.38 3.82
C ASN A 259 -14.39 -9.57 4.65
N ASP A 260 -15.11 -9.83 5.72
CA ASP A 260 -14.93 -11.00 6.57
C ASP A 260 -16.31 -11.57 6.91
N VAL A 261 -16.41 -12.88 7.11
CA VAL A 261 -17.64 -13.51 7.57
C VAL A 261 -18.00 -12.96 8.95
N ASP A 262 -17.03 -12.94 9.87
CA ASP A 262 -17.21 -12.51 11.25
C ASP A 262 -16.07 -11.59 11.70
N LEU A 263 -16.19 -10.28 11.53
CA LEU A 263 -15.22 -9.37 12.15
C LEU A 263 -15.52 -9.26 13.65
N TRP A 264 -14.63 -9.80 14.48
CA TRP A 264 -14.80 -9.83 15.93
C TRP A 264 -14.13 -8.64 16.64
N ILE A 265 -14.87 -8.04 17.57
CA ILE A 265 -14.32 -7.23 18.66
C ILE A 265 -14.41 -8.08 19.93
N GLU A 266 -13.27 -8.41 20.49
CA GLU A 266 -13.15 -9.38 21.58
C GLU A 266 -12.57 -8.74 22.83
N SER A 267 -13.11 -9.05 24.00
CA SER A 267 -12.63 -8.47 25.26
C SER A 267 -11.12 -8.77 25.46
N PRO A 268 -10.29 -7.77 25.83
CA PRO A 268 -10.63 -6.43 26.32
C PRO A 268 -10.72 -5.33 25.24
N GLY A 269 -10.83 -5.70 23.98
CA GLY A 269 -10.80 -4.80 22.82
C GLY A 269 -12.01 -3.88 22.68
N SER A 270 -11.80 -2.81 21.93
CA SER A 270 -12.83 -1.86 21.56
C SER A 270 -12.57 -1.27 20.18
N LEU A 271 -13.63 -1.03 19.42
CA LEU A 271 -13.60 -0.27 18.17
C LEU A 271 -14.33 1.04 18.36
N THR A 272 -13.66 2.15 18.09
CA THR A 272 -14.25 3.50 18.14
C THR A 272 -14.30 4.10 16.75
N LEU A 273 -15.50 4.47 16.30
CA LEU A 273 -15.70 5.18 15.05
C LEU A 273 -15.80 6.69 15.32
N ALA A 274 -15.03 7.50 14.60
CA ALA A 274 -15.22 8.95 14.59
C ALA A 274 -16.58 9.33 13.96
N PRO A 275 -17.10 10.55 14.20
CA PRO A 275 -18.30 11.03 13.51
C PRO A 275 -18.20 10.96 11.99
N ASN A 276 -19.30 10.61 11.32
CA ASN A 276 -19.43 10.43 9.88
C ASN A 276 -18.63 9.29 9.24
N VAL A 277 -17.95 8.45 10.03
CA VAL A 277 -17.34 7.22 9.51
C VAL A 277 -18.43 6.29 9.00
N ILE A 278 -18.23 5.76 7.80
CA ILE A 278 -19.12 4.82 7.12
C ILE A 278 -18.44 3.45 7.12
N VAL A 279 -19.17 2.43 7.55
CA VAL A 279 -18.75 1.03 7.48
C VAL A 279 -19.68 0.29 6.52
N LYS A 280 -19.10 -0.40 5.56
CA LYS A 280 -19.79 -1.17 4.53
C LYS A 280 -19.49 -2.64 4.68
N PHE A 281 -20.40 -3.49 4.24
CA PHE A 281 -20.28 -4.95 4.41
C PHE A 281 -20.46 -5.67 3.08
N THR A 282 -19.59 -6.63 2.81
CA THR A 282 -19.80 -7.58 1.71
C THR A 282 -20.88 -8.61 2.08
N PRO A 283 -21.42 -9.37 1.10
CA PRO A 283 -22.36 -10.44 1.40
C PRO A 283 -21.78 -11.43 2.40
N GLU A 284 -22.65 -11.93 3.29
CA GLU A 284 -22.31 -12.87 4.38
C GLU A 284 -21.44 -12.28 5.49
N SER A 285 -21.07 -11.00 5.43
CA SER A 285 -20.30 -10.34 6.49
C SER A 285 -21.17 -9.86 7.65
N ARG A 286 -20.67 -9.98 8.87
CA ARG A 286 -21.14 -9.27 10.08
C ARG A 286 -19.98 -8.69 10.88
N LEU A 287 -20.34 -7.76 11.75
CA LEU A 287 -19.50 -7.35 12.88
C LEU A 287 -20.04 -7.96 14.17
N VAL A 288 -19.17 -8.53 14.99
CA VAL A 288 -19.52 -9.18 16.24
C VAL A 288 -18.89 -8.44 17.41
N ILE A 289 -19.71 -8.05 18.39
CA ILE A 289 -19.28 -7.46 19.65
C ILE A 289 -19.30 -8.59 20.69
N GLY A 290 -18.12 -9.11 21.00
CA GLY A 290 -17.93 -10.14 22.02
C GLY A 290 -18.30 -9.65 23.41
N THR A 291 -18.62 -10.59 24.31
CA THR A 291 -19.02 -10.24 25.69
C THR A 291 -17.94 -9.42 26.41
N GLY A 292 -18.29 -8.20 26.81
CA GLY A 292 -17.37 -7.28 27.49
C GLY A 292 -16.42 -6.50 26.57
N ALA A 293 -16.57 -6.63 25.26
CA ALA A 293 -15.98 -5.73 24.26
C ALA A 293 -16.86 -4.49 24.07
N THR A 294 -16.43 -3.53 23.23
CA THR A 294 -17.21 -2.32 22.97
C THR A 294 -17.07 -1.85 21.53
N LEU A 295 -18.20 -1.61 20.86
CA LEU A 295 -18.28 -0.78 19.66
C LEU A 295 -18.82 0.60 20.05
N SER A 296 -18.04 1.65 19.79
CA SER A 296 -18.44 3.05 20.03
C SER A 296 -18.72 3.74 18.71
N TYR A 297 -19.99 4.12 18.49
CA TYR A 297 -20.47 4.85 17.31
C TYR A 297 -21.57 5.84 17.72
N ASN A 298 -21.97 6.73 16.82
CA ASN A 298 -23.01 7.73 17.07
C ASN A 298 -23.97 7.87 15.87
N ALA A 299 -24.95 8.77 15.99
CA ALA A 299 -26.03 8.94 15.02
C ALA A 299 -25.60 9.44 13.62
N THR A 300 -24.35 9.85 13.45
CA THR A 300 -23.78 10.24 12.14
C THR A 300 -23.06 9.09 11.43
N ASN A 301 -22.85 7.95 12.11
CA ASN A 301 -22.24 6.78 11.52
C ASN A 301 -23.28 5.98 10.72
N TYR A 302 -22.82 5.37 9.63
CA TYR A 302 -23.61 4.46 8.82
C TYR A 302 -22.95 3.08 8.74
N PHE A 303 -23.78 2.06 8.80
CA PHE A 303 -23.44 0.65 8.55
C PHE A 303 -24.35 0.18 7.42
N THR A 304 -23.79 -0.17 6.27
CA THR A 304 -24.59 -0.41 5.05
C THR A 304 -23.97 -1.46 4.13
N SER A 305 -24.65 -1.81 3.05
CA SER A 305 -24.14 -2.72 2.02
C SER A 305 -22.95 -2.10 1.27
N PHE A 306 -21.98 -2.92 0.87
CA PHE A 306 -20.88 -2.47 0.01
C PHE A 306 -21.32 -2.04 -1.41
N LYS A 307 -22.59 -2.27 -1.76
CA LYS A 307 -23.27 -1.80 -2.99
C LYS A 307 -23.96 -0.44 -2.82
N ASP A 308 -23.93 0.15 -1.62
CA ASP A 308 -24.66 1.38 -1.34
C ASP A 308 -23.87 2.62 -1.75
N ASP A 309 -23.99 3.04 -3.00
CA ASP A 309 -23.27 4.20 -3.52
C ASP A 309 -23.75 5.53 -2.91
N SER A 310 -24.94 5.53 -2.29
CA SER A 310 -25.51 6.75 -1.68
C SER A 310 -24.79 7.16 -0.39
N HIS A 311 -24.06 6.24 0.25
CA HIS A 311 -23.25 6.51 1.43
C HIS A 311 -21.77 6.23 1.11
N GLY A 312 -20.98 7.27 0.88
CA GLY A 312 -19.53 7.15 0.69
C GLY A 312 -19.08 6.63 -0.69
N GLY A 313 -19.97 6.57 -1.68
CA GLY A 313 -19.62 6.29 -3.08
C GLY A 313 -19.38 4.81 -3.41
N ASP A 314 -18.90 4.57 -4.63
CA ASP A 314 -18.75 3.26 -5.25
C ASP A 314 -17.55 2.49 -4.66
N THR A 315 -17.86 1.58 -3.73
CA THR A 315 -16.85 0.72 -3.08
C THR A 315 -16.66 -0.61 -3.81
N ASN A 316 -17.62 -1.07 -4.61
CA ASN A 316 -17.55 -2.33 -5.34
C ASN A 316 -17.05 -2.18 -6.79
N GLY A 317 -16.82 -0.96 -7.24
CA GLY A 317 -16.24 -0.60 -8.53
C GLY A 317 -17.15 -0.90 -9.72
N ASP A 318 -18.47 -0.97 -9.51
CA ASP A 318 -19.43 -1.32 -10.56
C ASP A 318 -20.21 -0.12 -11.12
N GLY A 319 -19.85 1.10 -10.71
CA GLY A 319 -20.59 2.31 -10.99
C GLY A 319 -21.87 2.32 -10.18
N ASN A 320 -23.01 2.43 -10.85
CA ASN A 320 -24.34 2.33 -10.23
C ASN A 320 -25.06 1.05 -10.70
N THR A 321 -24.31 -0.03 -10.97
CA THR A 321 -24.87 -1.23 -11.61
C THR A 321 -25.68 -2.02 -10.60
N THR A 322 -25.13 -2.23 -9.40
CA THR A 322 -25.85 -2.87 -8.30
C THR A 322 -26.39 -1.82 -7.34
N HIS A 323 -27.39 -2.23 -6.55
CA HIS A 323 -28.05 -1.36 -5.59
C HIS A 323 -28.19 -2.14 -4.27
N PRO A 324 -28.18 -1.46 -3.13
CA PRO A 324 -28.32 -2.13 -1.84
C PRO A 324 -29.73 -2.68 -1.66
N SER A 325 -29.86 -3.81 -0.96
CA SER A 325 -31.14 -4.42 -0.60
C SER A 325 -31.09 -5.07 0.78
N ASP A 326 -32.21 -5.09 1.48
CA ASP A 326 -32.34 -5.76 2.78
C ASP A 326 -31.80 -7.20 2.72
N GLY A 327 -30.98 -7.55 3.69
CA GLY A 327 -30.26 -8.81 3.77
C GLY A 327 -28.99 -8.91 2.92
N ASP A 328 -28.45 -7.78 2.45
CA ASP A 328 -27.17 -7.75 1.76
C ASP A 328 -25.98 -8.13 2.67
N TRP A 329 -26.15 -8.01 3.99
CA TRP A 329 -25.17 -8.40 4.99
C TRP A 329 -25.87 -8.88 6.28
N LEU A 330 -25.13 -9.52 7.19
CA LEU A 330 -25.72 -10.26 8.29
C LEU A 330 -26.16 -9.39 9.48
N GLY A 331 -25.62 -8.18 9.64
CA GLY A 331 -25.92 -7.27 10.75
C GLY A 331 -24.77 -7.10 11.75
N ILE A 332 -25.03 -6.37 12.83
CA ILE A 332 -24.10 -6.20 13.95
C ILE A 332 -24.61 -7.04 15.13
N TRP A 333 -23.91 -8.10 15.48
CA TRP A 333 -24.29 -9.02 16.55
C TRP A 333 -23.66 -8.60 17.89
N ASP A 334 -24.45 -8.53 18.96
CA ASP A 334 -23.98 -8.31 20.32
C ASP A 334 -24.16 -9.59 21.16
N ASP A 335 -23.03 -10.23 21.51
CA ASP A 335 -23.03 -11.47 22.29
C ASP A 335 -23.59 -11.28 23.71
N ALA A 336 -23.40 -10.10 24.31
CA ALA A 336 -23.84 -9.83 25.68
C ALA A 336 -25.37 -9.84 25.79
N THR A 337 -26.07 -9.42 24.74
CA THR A 337 -27.54 -9.42 24.66
C THR A 337 -28.09 -10.55 23.81
N SER A 338 -27.25 -11.23 23.02
CA SER A 338 -27.64 -12.24 22.03
C SER A 338 -28.67 -11.70 21.02
N THR A 339 -28.46 -10.47 20.56
CA THR A 339 -29.33 -9.80 19.59
C THR A 339 -28.54 -9.04 18.53
N TYR A 340 -29.14 -8.81 17.38
CA TYR A 340 -28.62 -7.85 16.41
C TYR A 340 -28.98 -6.42 16.81
N LEU A 341 -28.03 -5.50 16.66
CA LEU A 341 -28.28 -4.08 16.89
C LEU A 341 -29.18 -3.51 15.78
N SER A 342 -30.08 -2.61 16.16
CA SER A 342 -30.92 -1.85 15.24
C SER A 342 -30.84 -0.36 15.56
N ALA A 343 -30.49 0.45 14.58
CA ALA A 343 -30.41 1.91 14.67
C ALA A 343 -30.68 2.53 13.29
N ALA A 344 -31.06 3.81 13.24
CA ALA A 344 -31.39 4.48 11.97
C ALA A 344 -30.23 4.53 10.95
N GLY A 345 -28.98 4.39 11.41
CA GLY A 345 -27.80 4.31 10.56
C GLY A 345 -27.38 2.90 10.17
N ILE A 346 -28.09 1.85 10.62
CA ILE A 346 -27.87 0.46 10.22
C ILE A 346 -28.88 0.16 9.11
N LEU A 347 -28.37 -0.07 7.91
CA LEU A 347 -29.17 -0.17 6.69
C LEU A 347 -28.90 -1.49 5.97
N TYR A 348 -29.95 -2.07 5.40
CA TYR A 348 -29.89 -3.22 4.49
C TYR A 348 -29.27 -4.51 5.07
N ASP A 349 -29.24 -4.64 6.40
CA ASP A 349 -28.86 -5.91 7.03
C ASP A 349 -30.05 -6.89 7.02
N ASN A 350 -29.85 -8.06 7.61
CA ASN A 350 -30.86 -9.13 7.65
C ASN A 350 -31.96 -8.94 8.72
N ASN A 351 -31.91 -7.91 9.57
CA ASN A 351 -32.62 -7.92 10.87
C ASN A 351 -33.58 -6.76 11.12
#